data_AF-A0A3D5E9T1-F1
#
_entry.id   AF-A0A3D5E9T1-F1
#
_cell.length_a   1.000
_cell.length_b   1.000
_cell.length_c   1.000
_cell.angle_alpha   90.00
_cell.angle_beta   90.00
_cell.angle_gamma   90.00
#
_symmetry.space_group_name_H-M   'P 1'
#
loop_
_entity.id
_entity.type
_entity.pdbx_description
1 polymer ?
#
loop_
_entity_poly.entity_id
_entity_poly.type
_entity_poly.pdbx_seq_one_letter_code
_entity_poly.pdbx_strand_id
1 'polypeptide(L)'
;MQLRILSGDDVRKAVDMPAAIGAMETAFAALSSGEATVPVRLSLETEHGATLFMPAHLRKEGLAGVKVASVNPGNTKLKLPVIQAVVLALDPVTGSVLALMDGTWLTALRTGAVGGSAAKLLAREDASVVALFGAGIQARTQLEAVRCVRPVTEVR
;
A
#
# COMPACT_ATOMS: atom_id res chain seq x y z
N MET A 1 -4.34 6.79 -27.26
CA MET A 1 -4.07 7.02 -25.81
C MET A 1 -2.86 6.16 -25.44
N GLN A 2 -1.84 6.72 -24.78
CA GLN A 2 -0.61 6.00 -24.47
C GLN A 2 -0.65 5.51 -23.02
N LEU A 3 -0.48 4.20 -22.80
CA LEU A 3 -0.38 3.60 -21.47
C LEU A 3 0.85 4.15 -20.75
N ARG A 4 0.67 4.72 -19.55
CA ARG A 4 1.79 5.16 -18.72
C ARG A 4 2.39 3.98 -17.96
N ILE A 5 3.72 3.84 -17.98
CA ILE A 5 4.43 2.83 -17.20
C ILE A 5 5.27 3.57 -16.17
N LEU A 6 5.07 3.26 -14.89
CA LEU A 6 5.81 3.85 -13.76
C LEU A 6 6.66 2.78 -13.08
N SER A 7 7.97 2.99 -13.10
CA SER A 7 8.93 2.16 -12.38
C SER A 7 8.82 2.36 -10.86
N GLY A 8 9.50 1.52 -10.09
CA GLY A 8 9.59 1.70 -8.64
C GLY A 8 10.19 3.05 -8.23
N ASP A 9 11.10 3.60 -9.02
CA ASP A 9 11.69 4.93 -8.77
C ASP A 9 10.71 6.07 -9.07
N ASP A 10 9.90 5.93 -10.12
CA ASP A 10 8.85 6.90 -10.42
C ASP A 10 7.82 6.94 -9.29
N VAL A 11 7.39 5.77 -8.81
CA VAL A 11 6.45 5.66 -7.70
C VAL A 11 7.04 6.23 -6.40
N ARG A 12 8.32 5.96 -6.10
CA ARG A 12 9.01 6.52 -4.93
C ARG A 12 9.05 8.04 -4.93
N LYS A 13 9.22 8.66 -6.10
CA LYS A 13 9.29 10.13 -6.23
C LYS A 13 7.92 10.80 -6.26
N ALA A 14 6.86 10.05 -6.58
CA ALA A 14 5.54 10.62 -6.81
C ALA A 14 4.76 10.93 -5.53
N VAL A 15 4.96 10.17 -4.44
CA VAL A 15 4.14 10.26 -3.23
C VAL A 15 5.01 10.09 -1.99
N ASP A 16 4.93 11.04 -1.06
CA ASP A 16 5.57 10.96 0.25
C ASP A 16 4.65 10.31 1.31
N MET A 17 5.22 9.99 2.48
CA MET A 17 4.48 9.30 3.54
C MET A 17 3.29 10.11 4.09
N PRO A 18 3.39 11.43 4.37
CA PRO A 18 2.22 12.23 4.77
C PRO A 18 1.08 12.19 3.76
N ALA A 19 1.37 12.34 2.47
CA ALA A 19 0.34 12.24 1.42
C ALA A 19 -0.25 10.83 1.36
N ALA A 20 0.57 9.78 1.52
CA ALA A 20 0.09 8.41 1.58
C ALA A 20 -0.83 8.15 2.78
N ILE A 21 -0.52 8.72 3.96
CA ILE A 21 -1.39 8.64 5.16
C ILE A 21 -2.73 9.29 4.85
N GLY A 22 -2.75 10.51 4.31
CA GLY A 22 -3.98 11.20 3.92
C GLY A 22 -4.80 10.41 2.89
N ALA A 23 -4.15 9.80 1.89
CA ALA A 23 -4.82 8.95 0.91
C ALA A 23 -5.47 7.70 1.56
N MET A 24 -4.82 7.09 2.55
CA MET A 24 -5.40 5.96 3.30
C MET A 24 -6.57 6.40 4.18
N GLU A 25 -6.50 7.58 4.81
CA GLU A 25 -7.62 8.15 5.57
C GLU A 25 -8.86 8.32 4.67
N THR A 26 -8.70 8.92 3.49
CA THR A 26 -9.78 9.06 2.50
C THR A 26 -10.32 7.69 2.06
N ALA A 27 -9.45 6.75 1.73
CA ALA A 27 -9.87 5.42 1.27
C ALA A 27 -10.64 4.64 2.34
N PHE A 28 -10.21 4.68 3.61
CA PHE A 28 -10.95 4.05 4.70
C PHE A 28 -12.25 4.76 5.01
N ALA A 29 -12.29 6.09 4.98
CA ALA A 29 -13.54 6.84 5.14
C ALA A 29 -14.56 6.46 4.07
N ALA A 30 -14.15 6.41 2.79
CA ALA A 30 -14.98 5.97 1.69
C ALA A 30 -15.45 4.52 1.84
N LEU A 31 -14.60 3.61 2.34
CA LEU A 31 -15.00 2.24 2.63
C LEU A 31 -16.07 2.18 3.73
N SER A 32 -15.82 2.84 4.85
CA SER A 32 -16.73 2.85 6.01
C SER A 32 -18.06 3.54 5.73
N SER A 33 -18.08 4.55 4.86
CA SER A 33 -19.30 5.24 4.46
C SER A 33 -20.08 4.52 3.34
N GLY A 34 -19.63 3.35 2.90
CA GLY A 34 -20.27 2.64 1.80
C GLY A 34 -20.15 3.39 0.47
N GLU A 35 -19.02 4.06 0.22
CA GLU A 35 -18.68 4.77 -1.03
C GLU A 35 -17.54 4.09 -1.81
N ALA A 36 -17.01 2.98 -1.29
CA ALA A 36 -16.08 2.12 -2.00
C ALA A 36 -16.73 0.78 -2.37
N THR A 37 -16.22 0.18 -3.45
CA THR A 37 -16.39 -1.25 -3.77
C THR A 37 -15.03 -1.92 -3.62
N VAL A 38 -14.90 -2.80 -2.62
CA VAL A 38 -13.69 -3.58 -2.34
C VAL A 38 -14.09 -5.04 -2.17
N PRO A 39 -14.20 -5.82 -3.26
CA PRO A 39 -14.56 -7.22 -3.16
C PRO A 39 -13.47 -8.02 -2.45
N VAL A 40 -13.84 -9.22 -1.98
CA VAL A 40 -12.88 -10.16 -1.43
C VAL A 40 -11.83 -10.48 -2.49
N ARG A 41 -10.55 -10.38 -2.11
CA ARG A 41 -9.43 -10.69 -3.00
C ARG A 41 -9.52 -12.12 -3.52
N LEU A 42 -9.18 -12.32 -4.79
CA LEU A 42 -8.97 -13.66 -5.34
C LEU A 42 -7.54 -14.12 -5.01
N SER A 43 -7.39 -15.38 -4.62
CA SER A 43 -6.10 -16.03 -4.37
C SER A 43 -5.88 -17.13 -5.40
N LEU A 44 -4.78 -17.05 -6.15
CA LEU A 44 -4.28 -18.12 -7.00
C LEU A 44 -3.09 -18.77 -6.29
N GLU A 45 -3.30 -19.99 -5.80
CA GLU A 45 -2.32 -20.72 -5.00
C GLU A 45 -1.45 -21.65 -5.85
N THR A 46 -0.21 -21.81 -5.41
CA THR A 46 0.79 -22.72 -5.96
C THR A 46 1.57 -23.35 -4.81
N GLU A 47 2.33 -24.41 -5.08
CA GLU A 47 3.25 -25.00 -4.09
C GLU A 47 4.36 -24.05 -3.60
N HIS A 48 4.59 -22.92 -4.29
CA HIS A 48 5.63 -21.96 -3.96
C HIS A 48 5.13 -20.71 -3.22
N GLY A 49 3.81 -20.49 -3.19
CA GLY A 49 3.21 -19.25 -2.69
C GLY A 49 1.86 -18.95 -3.33
N ALA A 50 1.41 -17.70 -3.22
CA ALA A 50 0.12 -17.28 -3.75
C ALA A 50 0.21 -15.94 -4.48
N THR A 51 -0.60 -15.80 -5.54
CA THR A 51 -0.82 -14.53 -6.24
C THR A 51 -2.21 -14.00 -5.93
N LEU A 52 -2.28 -12.78 -5.44
CA LEU A 52 -3.48 -12.11 -4.98
C LEU A 52 -3.93 -11.06 -6.00
N PHE A 53 -5.21 -11.09 -6.36
CA PHE A 53 -5.86 -10.07 -7.19
C PHE A 53 -6.79 -9.24 -6.32
N MET A 54 -6.51 -7.94 -6.24
CA MET A 54 -7.16 -7.02 -5.31
C MET A 54 -7.71 -5.82 -6.08
N PRO A 55 -8.89 -5.94 -6.72
CA PRO A 55 -9.56 -4.81 -7.36
C PRO A 55 -10.24 -3.92 -6.31
N ALA A 56 -10.32 -2.62 -6.59
CA ALA A 56 -11.07 -1.66 -5.80
C ALA A 56 -11.58 -0.51 -6.67
N HIS A 57 -12.69 0.10 -6.26
CA HIS A 57 -13.25 1.30 -6.85
C HIS A 57 -13.73 2.25 -5.74
N LEU A 58 -13.20 3.48 -5.73
CA LEU A 58 -13.64 4.58 -4.87
C LEU A 58 -14.59 5.46 -5.70
N ARG A 59 -15.90 5.39 -5.40
CA ARG A 59 -16.95 5.95 -6.28
C ARG A 59 -16.90 7.47 -6.37
N LYS A 60 -16.77 8.16 -5.23
CA LYS A 60 -16.78 9.63 -5.16
C LYS A 60 -15.54 10.24 -5.79
N GLU A 61 -14.42 9.55 -5.64
CA GLU A 61 -13.11 9.96 -6.14
C GLU A 61 -12.95 9.65 -7.63
N GLY A 62 -13.82 8.82 -8.21
CA GLY A 62 -13.71 8.39 -9.60
C GLY A 62 -12.43 7.59 -9.86
N LEU A 63 -11.98 6.80 -8.88
CA LEU A 63 -10.73 6.05 -8.95
C LEU A 63 -11.00 4.54 -8.92
N ALA A 64 -10.54 3.83 -9.95
CA ALA A 64 -10.56 2.37 -9.99
C ALA A 64 -9.15 1.81 -10.23
N GLY A 65 -8.91 0.61 -9.72
CA GLY A 65 -7.64 -0.07 -9.96
C GLY A 65 -7.63 -1.51 -9.49
N VAL A 66 -6.58 -2.22 -9.88
CA VAL A 66 -6.33 -3.58 -9.41
C VAL A 66 -4.86 -3.75 -9.08
N LYS A 67 -4.59 -4.32 -7.91
CA LYS A 67 -3.26 -4.80 -7.56
C LYS A 67 -3.17 -6.30 -7.82
N VAL A 68 -2.10 -6.70 -8.49
CA VAL A 68 -1.67 -8.11 -8.59
C VAL A 68 -0.40 -8.24 -7.76
N ALA A 69 -0.42 -9.08 -6.72
CA ALA A 69 0.71 -9.24 -5.82
C ALA A 69 0.98 -10.71 -5.51
N SER A 70 2.21 -11.16 -5.75
CA SER A 70 2.66 -12.50 -5.42
C SER A 70 3.44 -12.50 -4.12
N VAL A 71 3.22 -13.53 -3.29
CA VAL A 71 3.91 -13.75 -2.01
C VAL A 71 4.54 -15.13 -2.04
N ASN A 72 5.85 -15.17 -2.27
CA ASN A 72 6.61 -16.40 -2.43
C ASN A 72 7.78 -16.44 -1.44
N PRO A 73 7.65 -17.09 -0.27
CA PRO A 73 8.71 -17.14 0.75
C PRO A 73 10.04 -17.72 0.23
N GLY A 74 9.96 -18.65 -0.73
CA GLY A 74 11.12 -19.30 -1.37
C GLY A 74 12.01 -18.35 -2.17
N ASN A 75 11.52 -17.16 -2.55
CA ASN A 75 12.29 -16.16 -3.31
C ASN A 75 13.57 -15.70 -2.59
N THR A 76 13.60 -15.79 -1.25
CA THR A 76 14.80 -15.51 -0.46
C THR A 76 16.00 -16.37 -0.88
N LYS A 77 15.78 -17.65 -1.21
CA LYS A 77 16.82 -18.57 -1.70
C LYS A 77 17.32 -18.19 -3.10
N LEU A 78 16.48 -17.51 -3.87
CA LEU A 78 16.76 -17.01 -5.22
C LEU A 78 17.27 -15.57 -5.22
N LYS A 79 17.48 -14.95 -4.05
CA LYS A 79 17.83 -13.53 -3.89
C LYS A 79 16.81 -12.57 -4.53
N LEU A 80 15.54 -12.97 -4.57
CA LEU A 80 14.42 -12.16 -5.04
C LEU A 80 13.57 -11.64 -3.86
N PRO A 81 12.84 -10.52 -4.03
CA PRO A 81 11.86 -10.08 -3.03
C PRO A 81 10.78 -11.13 -2.78
N VAL A 82 10.40 -11.33 -1.52
CA VAL A 82 9.29 -12.23 -1.14
C VAL A 82 7.95 -11.75 -1.71
N ILE A 83 7.77 -10.43 -1.78
CA ILE A 83 6.59 -9.80 -2.35
C ILE A 83 7.00 -9.08 -3.62
N GLN A 84 6.31 -9.37 -4.72
CA GLN A 84 6.39 -8.64 -5.96
C GLN A 84 4.98 -8.26 -6.38
N ALA A 85 4.79 -7.04 -6.87
CA ALA A 85 3.47 -6.58 -7.24
C ALA A 85 3.49 -5.57 -8.37
N VAL A 86 2.36 -5.47 -9.05
CA VAL A 86 2.02 -4.38 -9.97
C VAL A 86 0.65 -3.82 -9.62
N VAL A 87 0.42 -2.56 -9.96
CA VAL A 87 -0.88 -1.91 -9.83
C VAL A 87 -1.29 -1.32 -11.17
N LEU A 88 -2.51 -1.65 -11.60
CA LEU A 88 -3.18 -1.01 -12.73
C LEU A 88 -4.09 0.09 -12.21
N ALA A 89 -3.93 1.30 -12.73
CA ALA A 89 -4.90 2.38 -12.58
C ALA A 89 -5.86 2.34 -13.78
N LEU A 90 -7.16 2.40 -13.49
CA LEU A 90 -8.23 2.27 -14.48
C LEU A 90 -9.09 3.52 -14.47
N ASP A 91 -9.51 3.94 -15.67
CA ASP A 91 -10.60 4.89 -15.82
C ASP A 91 -11.94 4.16 -15.57
N PRO A 92 -12.69 4.49 -14.51
CA PRO A 92 -13.95 3.81 -14.20
C PRO A 92 -15.06 4.12 -15.22
N VAL A 93 -14.93 5.17 -16.03
CA VAL A 93 -15.91 5.56 -17.04
C VAL A 93 -15.68 4.82 -18.35
N THR A 94 -14.44 4.80 -18.84
CA THR A 94 -14.12 4.22 -20.15
C THR A 94 -13.59 2.79 -20.07
N GLY A 95 -13.18 2.32 -18.90
CA GLY A 95 -12.47 1.05 -18.71
C GLY A 95 -11.02 1.08 -19.21
N SER A 96 -10.52 2.24 -19.66
CA SER A 96 -9.15 2.38 -20.17
C SER A 96 -8.11 2.16 -19.07
N VAL A 97 -7.04 1.44 -19.40
CA VAL A 97 -5.88 1.34 -18.51
C VAL A 97 -5.08 2.64 -18.59
N LEU A 98 -5.04 3.38 -17.48
CA LEU A 98 -4.37 4.67 -17.39
C LEU A 98 -2.87 4.50 -17.13
N ALA A 99 -2.52 3.58 -16.22
CA ALA A 99 -1.13 3.32 -15.85
C ALA A 99 -0.90 1.88 -15.38
N LEU A 100 0.30 1.36 -15.64
CA LEU A 100 0.88 0.20 -14.99
C LEU A 100 2.05 0.67 -14.11
N MET A 101 2.00 0.34 -12.83
CA MET A 101 2.95 0.84 -11.83
C MET A 101 3.61 -0.32 -11.10
N ASP A 102 4.89 -0.17 -10.73
CA ASP A 102 5.51 -1.05 -9.74
C ASP A 102 4.69 -1.00 -8.43
N GLY A 103 4.19 -2.15 -8.03
CA GLY A 103 3.38 -2.31 -6.83
C GLY A 103 4.20 -2.70 -5.60
N THR A 104 5.50 -2.99 -5.75
CA THR A 104 6.35 -3.51 -4.68
C THR A 104 6.60 -2.43 -3.64
N TRP A 105 7.12 -1.28 -4.07
CA TRP A 105 7.28 -0.13 -3.16
C TRP A 105 5.93 0.43 -2.72
N LEU A 106 4.98 0.58 -3.66
CA LEU A 106 3.65 1.11 -3.35
C LEU A 106 2.94 0.30 -2.26
N THR A 107 3.13 -1.03 -2.25
CA THR A 107 2.60 -1.90 -1.21
C THR A 107 3.24 -1.62 0.15
N ALA A 108 4.56 -1.40 0.23
CA ALA A 108 5.22 -1.06 1.48
C ALA A 108 4.80 0.32 1.99
N LEU A 109 4.78 1.33 1.11
CA LEU A 109 4.37 2.69 1.41
C LEU A 109 2.95 2.74 1.99
N ARG A 110 1.96 2.21 1.24
CA ARG A 110 0.56 2.24 1.69
C ARG A 110 0.34 1.44 2.97
N THR A 111 1.07 0.34 3.18
CA THR A 111 0.93 -0.48 4.40
C THR A 111 1.45 0.29 5.62
N GLY A 112 2.58 0.97 5.49
CA GLY A 112 3.08 1.91 6.51
C GLY A 112 2.07 3.03 6.75
N ALA A 113 1.56 3.65 5.69
CA ALA A 113 0.58 4.73 5.77
C ALA A 113 -0.72 4.34 6.50
N VAL A 114 -1.22 3.10 6.31
CA VAL A 114 -2.34 2.59 7.13
C VAL A 114 -1.97 2.57 8.61
N GLY A 115 -0.77 2.11 8.95
CA GLY A 115 -0.29 2.11 10.33
C GLY A 115 -0.12 3.53 10.91
N GLY A 116 0.39 4.48 10.13
CA GLY A 116 0.44 5.89 10.50
C GLY A 116 -0.94 6.49 10.75
N SER A 117 -1.91 6.23 9.87
CA SER A 117 -3.31 6.66 10.05
C SER A 117 -3.92 6.07 11.32
N ALA A 118 -3.72 4.77 11.57
CA ALA A 118 -4.18 4.11 12.78
C ALA A 118 -3.50 4.69 14.03
N ALA A 119 -2.18 4.88 14.01
CA ALA A 119 -1.44 5.47 15.12
C ALA A 119 -1.92 6.90 15.41
N LYS A 120 -2.20 7.70 14.37
CA LYS A 120 -2.72 9.06 14.49
C LYS A 120 -4.04 9.11 15.26
N LEU A 121 -4.92 8.14 15.05
CA LEU A 121 -6.24 8.08 15.69
C LEU A 121 -6.23 7.37 17.04
N LEU A 122 -5.37 6.36 17.23
CA LEU A 122 -5.49 5.40 18.34
C LEU A 122 -4.36 5.50 19.38
N ALA A 123 -3.17 5.99 19.01
CA ALA A 123 -2.07 6.15 19.96
C ALA A 123 -2.24 7.44 20.76
N ARG A 124 -1.70 7.50 21.98
CA ARG A 124 -1.60 8.77 22.72
C ARG A 124 -0.84 9.80 21.90
N GLU A 125 -1.24 11.07 21.98
CA GLU A 125 -0.58 12.16 21.24
C GLU A 125 0.89 12.31 21.64
N ASP A 126 1.21 12.00 22.90
CA ASP A 126 2.56 12.09 23.49
C ASP A 126 3.42 10.82 23.31
N ALA A 127 2.95 9.82 22.56
CA ALA A 127 3.69 8.58 22.37
C ALA A 127 5.03 8.83 21.65
N SER A 128 6.15 8.59 22.33
CA SER A 128 7.51 8.91 21.85
C SER A 128 8.44 7.70 21.66
N VAL A 129 8.02 6.50 22.09
CA VAL A 129 8.81 5.27 21.96
C VAL A 129 8.05 4.28 21.05
N VAL A 130 8.71 3.78 20.01
CA VAL A 130 8.14 2.79 19.09
C VAL A 130 8.91 1.48 19.20
N ALA A 131 8.21 0.37 19.49
CA ALA A 131 8.79 -0.97 19.46
C ALA A 131 8.46 -1.68 18.13
N LEU A 132 9.46 -2.27 17.48
CA LEU A 132 9.35 -2.97 16.20
C LEU A 132 9.75 -4.45 16.35
N PHE A 133 8.77 -5.34 16.19
CA PHE A 133 9.03 -6.78 16.15
C PHE A 133 9.28 -7.22 14.70
N GLY A 134 10.56 -7.27 14.33
CA GLY A 134 11.04 -7.57 12.98
C GLY A 134 11.56 -6.32 12.26
N ALA A 135 12.64 -6.45 11.48
CA ALA A 135 13.36 -5.33 10.86
C ALA A 135 13.31 -5.35 9.32
N GLY A 136 12.24 -5.90 8.75
CA GLY A 136 12.01 -5.97 7.31
C GLY A 136 11.52 -4.65 6.69
N ILE A 137 11.19 -4.67 5.39
CA ILE A 137 10.73 -3.48 4.66
C ILE A 137 9.48 -2.84 5.28
N GLN A 138 8.56 -3.64 5.81
CA GLN A 138 7.35 -3.12 6.45
C GLN A 138 7.65 -2.38 7.75
N ALA A 139 8.61 -2.84 8.55
CA ALA A 139 9.00 -2.15 9.78
C ALA A 139 9.55 -0.74 9.50
N ARG A 140 10.26 -0.58 8.38
CA ARG A 140 10.79 0.72 7.92
C ARG A 140 9.67 1.69 7.57
N THR A 141 8.70 1.28 6.76
CA THR A 141 7.59 2.16 6.37
C THR A 141 6.60 2.39 7.51
N GLN A 142 6.42 1.44 8.42
CA GLN A 142 5.66 1.63 9.66
C GLN A 142 6.31 2.70 10.54
N LEU A 143 7.61 2.61 10.79
CA LEU A 143 8.33 3.61 11.56
C LEU A 143 8.28 4.99 10.90
N GLU A 144 8.52 5.06 9.59
CA GLU A 144 8.41 6.30 8.82
C GLU A 144 7.02 6.94 9.00
N ALA A 145 5.95 6.16 8.87
CA ALA A 145 4.58 6.64 9.02
C ALA A 145 4.26 7.13 10.44
N VAL A 146 4.68 6.38 11.47
CA VAL A 146 4.48 6.78 12.87
C VAL A 146 5.24 8.07 13.19
N ARG A 147 6.46 8.24 12.65
CA ARG A 147 7.25 9.47 12.80
C ARG A 147 6.59 10.71 12.16
N CYS A 148 5.72 10.51 11.17
CA CYS A 148 4.94 11.62 10.59
C CYS A 148 3.81 12.11 11.49
N VAL A 149 3.37 11.30 12.46
CA VAL A 149 2.15 11.59 13.25
C VAL A 149 2.39 11.62 14.76
N ARG A 150 3.57 11.21 15.24
CA ARG A 150 3.93 11.19 16.66
C ARG A 150 5.36 11.68 16.91
N PRO A 151 5.66 12.26 18.08
CA PRO A 151 6.97 12.79 18.43
C PRO A 151 7.95 11.66 18.84
N VAL A 152 8.23 10.73 17.93
CA VAL A 152 9.09 9.57 18.20
C VAL A 152 10.53 10.02 18.46
N THR A 153 11.05 9.67 19.63
CA THR A 153 12.43 9.94 20.08
C THR A 153 13.25 8.67 20.29
N GLU A 154 12.62 7.50 20.44
CA GLU A 154 13.29 6.23 20.68
C GLU A 154 12.64 5.08 19.88
N VAL A 155 13.45 4.16 19.36
CA VAL A 155 13.00 2.96 18.65
C VAL A 155 13.62 1.72 19.31
N ARG A 156 12.81 0.70 19.59
CA ARG A 156 13.19 -0.57 20.22
C ARG A 156 12.90 -1.75 19.31
#